data_AF-A0A507AZZ1-F1
#
_entry.id   AF-A0A507AZZ1-F1
#
_cell.length_a   1.000
_cell.length_b   1.000
_cell.length_c   1.000
_cell.angle_alpha   90.00
_cell.angle_beta   90.00
_cell.angle_gamma   90.00
#
_symmetry.space_group_name_H-M   'P 1'
#
loop_
_entity.id
_entity.type
_entity.pdbx_description
1 polymer ?
#
loop_
_entity_poly.entity_id
_entity_poly.type
_entity_poly.pdbx_seq_one_letter_code
_entity_poly.pdbx_strand_id
1 'polypeptide(L)'
;MKIAVLPGSTKTAQAAVRSLLADPSSPNVIAFYRDPARAPAEFTSNTRFEAVRGDLMDAATLDLTGCDAVLAITPPTFEDVDIIERARKMSQNTRDAVRRAAKTVNRLVLLSSQGAQFDHGVGEIGTNHVAEVTLKDAAPEVVFVRCAYFMENWMMALQTLRSENPFFYSTLTPLNHVLPMVSIKDIGATLCAQLLSAGSRLPSNPHIFDLEGPDAYGSLDVQRAFEKALGKSVDVKPVEKEDLEAYWGKAFPTRVAKCFTEMTISTLPGGLLAESWEPGRTANVQRGETSLDEAISQLPTGVAPQFIAPSTLDKLTSYRHASSKSERFFCSTCGCHIGDRGLGGEHGTDWVIATSIFADHTEATFQIKRHCFTDATPGDGLHSFLPSIAGREIKLWNPDPEDPTWDAKPAAPPEAEYDTQGNERLRGQCHCGGVSFTVPRPTIPAVQDDPYLRKWASPLDPNKWIACLDVCDDCRLVDGTHVIAWTFLPAALLDPPLKPDLSGFGTLKVYNSSEGVRRGFCGTCGATVVFAYDGRIPTDQQAIVDIAIGVFRAPEGVLAENWLTWRSGQLAWPSSGERYDLEFTKALKEGLAAWGMRKHGVAADFKID
;
A
#
# COMPACT_ATOMS: atom_id res chain seq x y z
N MET A 1 -21.40 4.88 18.69
CA MET A 1 -20.55 5.74 19.55
C MET A 1 -20.16 6.98 18.76
N LYS A 2 -20.01 8.14 19.40
CA LYS A 2 -19.51 9.39 18.84
C LYS A 2 -18.24 9.82 19.58
N ILE A 3 -17.14 9.96 18.86
CA ILE A 3 -15.80 10.19 19.43
C ILE A 3 -15.27 11.53 18.97
N ALA A 4 -14.82 12.37 19.91
CA ALA A 4 -14.17 13.64 19.61
C ALA A 4 -12.65 13.51 19.63
N VAL A 5 -11.95 14.17 18.70
CA VAL A 5 -10.49 14.19 18.60
C VAL A 5 -9.95 15.63 18.64
N LEU A 6 -9.13 15.92 19.66
CA LEU A 6 -8.67 17.26 20.03
C LEU A 6 -7.13 17.32 20.11
N PRO A 7 -6.41 17.92 19.13
CA PRO A 7 -6.86 18.36 17.82
C PRO A 7 -6.71 17.24 16.77
N GLY A 8 -7.48 17.32 15.68
CA GLY A 8 -7.49 16.33 14.59
C GLY A 8 -6.25 16.33 13.68
N SER A 9 -5.42 17.38 13.73
CA SER A 9 -4.39 17.62 12.72
C SER A 9 -3.05 16.93 12.98
N THR A 10 -2.81 16.37 14.17
CA THR A 10 -1.53 15.72 14.48
C THR A 10 -1.44 14.35 13.79
N LYS A 11 -0.23 13.89 13.44
CA LYS A 11 -0.07 12.57 12.79
C LYS A 11 -0.65 11.42 13.62
N THR A 12 -0.52 11.49 14.95
CA THR A 12 -1.09 10.52 15.89
C THR A 12 -2.61 10.62 15.96
N ALA A 13 -3.19 11.83 15.95
CA ALA A 13 -4.64 11.99 15.80
C ALA A 13 -5.15 11.36 14.51
N GLN A 14 -4.49 11.62 13.38
CA GLN A 14 -4.87 11.05 12.09
C GLN A 14 -4.78 9.51 12.10
N ALA A 15 -3.75 8.93 12.74
CA ALA A 15 -3.64 7.48 12.90
C ALA A 15 -4.76 6.89 13.76
N ALA A 16 -5.15 7.57 14.84
CA ALA A 16 -6.31 7.19 15.64
C ALA A 16 -7.62 7.31 14.84
N VAL A 17 -7.80 8.39 14.08
CA VAL A 17 -8.97 8.58 13.20
C VAL A 17 -9.06 7.47 12.14
N ARG A 18 -7.95 7.12 11.47
CA ARG A 18 -7.91 5.98 10.53
C ARG A 18 -8.37 4.69 11.20
N SER A 19 -7.80 4.40 12.37
CA SER A 19 -8.13 3.19 13.14
C SER A 19 -9.60 3.17 13.56
N LEU A 20 -10.17 4.32 13.95
CA LEU A 20 -11.58 4.46 14.32
C LEU A 20 -12.52 4.28 13.11
N LEU A 21 -12.19 4.87 11.96
CA LEU A 21 -13.03 4.80 10.77
C LEU A 21 -13.04 3.41 10.11
N ALA A 22 -11.96 2.64 10.31
CA ALA A 22 -11.81 1.26 9.87
C ALA A 22 -12.36 0.22 10.87
N ASP A 23 -12.74 0.63 12.09
CA ASP A 23 -13.20 -0.31 13.11
C ASP A 23 -14.61 -0.84 12.80
N PRO A 24 -14.88 -2.16 12.95
CA PRO A 24 -16.18 -2.75 12.66
C PRO A 24 -17.35 -2.16 13.46
N SER A 25 -17.09 -1.59 14.65
CA SER A 25 -18.12 -0.93 15.47
C SER A 25 -18.64 0.37 14.84
N SER A 26 -18.02 0.84 13.76
CA SER A 26 -18.44 1.99 12.95
C SER A 26 -18.76 3.25 13.77
N PRO A 27 -17.82 3.74 14.61
CA PRO A 27 -18.04 4.96 15.38
C PRO A 27 -18.18 6.18 14.46
N ASN A 28 -18.92 7.20 14.91
CA ASN A 28 -18.86 8.53 14.32
C ASN A 28 -17.70 9.30 14.95
N VAL A 29 -16.92 10.00 14.14
CA VAL A 29 -15.71 10.71 14.57
C VAL A 29 -15.85 12.19 14.25
N ILE A 30 -15.73 13.03 15.28
CA ILE A 30 -15.60 14.49 15.11
C ILE A 30 -14.17 14.89 15.45
N ALA A 31 -13.46 15.49 14.50
CA ALA A 31 -12.10 15.94 14.71
C ALA A 31 -12.02 17.46 14.61
N PHE A 32 -11.38 18.09 15.60
CA PHE A 32 -11.32 19.55 15.71
C PHE A 32 -10.05 20.09 15.06
N TYR A 33 -10.23 21.02 14.13
CA TYR A 33 -9.16 21.70 13.40
C TYR A 33 -9.31 23.21 13.57
N ARG A 34 -8.19 23.95 13.66
CA ARG A 34 -8.25 25.42 13.57
C ARG A 34 -8.83 25.86 12.22
N ASP A 35 -8.50 25.11 11.18
CA ASP A 35 -9.00 25.25 9.82
C ASP A 35 -9.51 23.88 9.33
N PRO A 36 -10.83 23.64 9.29
CA PRO A 36 -11.42 22.37 8.86
C PRO A 36 -11.03 21.94 7.45
N ALA A 37 -10.66 22.88 6.56
CA ALA A 37 -10.22 22.56 5.20
C ALA A 37 -8.89 21.79 5.16
N ARG A 38 -8.15 21.76 6.27
CA ARG A 38 -6.91 20.97 6.42
C ARG A 38 -7.16 19.52 6.82
N ALA A 39 -8.40 19.12 7.05
CA ALA A 39 -8.72 17.72 7.27
C ALA A 39 -8.34 16.90 6.03
N PRO A 40 -7.64 15.76 6.18
CA PRO A 40 -7.29 14.89 5.06
C PRO A 40 -8.53 14.47 4.26
N ALA A 41 -8.40 14.47 2.93
CA ALA A 41 -9.49 14.07 2.03
C ALA A 41 -10.01 12.66 2.35
N GLU A 42 -9.09 11.75 2.73
CA GLU A 42 -9.38 10.40 3.22
C GLU A 42 -10.46 10.34 4.32
N PHE A 43 -10.50 11.34 5.20
CA PHE A 43 -11.48 11.37 6.28
C PHE A 43 -12.77 12.07 5.83
N THR A 44 -12.64 13.21 5.15
CA THR A 44 -13.81 14.01 4.74
C THR A 44 -14.70 13.30 3.71
N SER A 45 -14.19 12.28 3.01
CA SER A 45 -15.01 11.43 2.14
C SER A 45 -15.85 10.40 2.89
N ASN A 46 -15.58 10.15 4.18
CA ASN A 46 -16.32 9.20 5.00
C ASN A 46 -17.50 9.90 5.69
N THR A 47 -18.72 9.38 5.51
CA THR A 47 -19.95 9.96 6.06
C THR A 47 -20.01 9.94 7.59
N ARG A 48 -19.18 9.12 8.25
CA ARG A 48 -19.06 9.02 9.71
C ARG A 48 -18.03 10.00 10.29
N PHE A 49 -17.34 10.77 9.46
CA PHE A 49 -16.33 11.73 9.89
C PHE A 49 -16.80 13.17 9.68
N GLU A 50 -16.57 14.02 10.68
CA GLU A 50 -16.82 15.44 10.62
C GLU A 50 -15.57 16.22 11.04
N ALA A 51 -15.10 17.12 10.17
CA ALA A 51 -14.08 18.10 10.52
C ALA A 51 -14.77 19.38 11.00
N VAL A 52 -14.53 19.75 12.27
CA VAL A 52 -15.15 20.93 12.88
C VAL A 52 -14.11 21.97 13.25
N ARG A 53 -14.51 23.24 13.25
CA ARG A 53 -13.62 24.33 13.65
C ARG A 53 -13.45 24.33 15.17
N GLY A 54 -12.21 24.25 15.63
CA GLY A 54 -11.85 24.33 17.05
C GLY A 54 -10.40 24.70 17.30
N ASP A 55 -10.17 25.45 18.36
CA ASP A 55 -8.86 25.83 18.86
C ASP A 55 -8.73 25.45 20.34
N LEU A 56 -7.69 24.71 20.70
CA LEU A 56 -7.40 24.35 22.08
C LEU A 56 -7.13 25.58 22.97
N MET A 57 -6.77 26.71 22.38
CA MET A 57 -6.57 27.97 23.08
C MET A 57 -7.86 28.76 23.33
N ASP A 58 -8.99 28.31 22.77
CA ASP A 58 -10.32 28.91 22.94
C ASP A 58 -11.37 27.85 23.30
N ALA A 59 -11.65 27.72 24.60
CA ALA A 59 -12.61 26.76 25.12
C ALA A 59 -14.02 26.89 24.50
N ALA A 60 -14.45 28.06 24.04
CA ALA A 60 -15.78 28.26 23.47
C ALA A 60 -15.97 27.54 22.13
N THR A 61 -14.87 27.22 21.44
CA THR A 61 -14.88 26.53 20.14
C THR A 61 -14.90 24.99 20.26
N LEU A 62 -14.80 24.46 21.49
CA LEU A 62 -14.76 23.02 21.76
C LEU A 62 -16.14 22.54 22.25
N ASP A 63 -17.05 22.27 21.30
CA ASP A 63 -18.37 21.69 21.61
C ASP A 63 -18.33 20.16 21.57
N LEU A 64 -18.33 19.54 22.75
CA LEU A 64 -18.27 18.09 22.92
C LEU A 64 -19.64 17.46 23.18
N THR A 65 -20.73 18.23 23.01
CA THR A 65 -22.09 17.77 23.29
C THR A 65 -22.44 16.54 22.45
N GLY A 66 -22.92 15.50 23.12
CA GLY A 66 -23.32 14.25 22.46
C GLY A 66 -22.15 13.30 22.14
N CYS A 67 -20.91 13.66 22.46
CA CYS A 67 -19.77 12.75 22.32
C CYS A 67 -19.72 11.80 23.54
N ASP A 68 -19.39 10.54 23.30
CA ASP A 68 -19.24 9.47 24.30
C ASP A 68 -17.81 9.44 24.87
N ALA A 69 -16.82 9.70 24.02
CA ALA A 69 -15.41 9.69 24.37
C ALA A 69 -14.62 10.81 23.68
N VAL A 70 -13.52 11.23 24.30
CA VAL A 70 -12.67 12.33 23.83
C VAL A 70 -11.21 11.88 23.82
N LEU A 71 -10.55 12.00 22.67
CA LEU A 71 -9.10 11.96 22.55
C LEU A 71 -8.54 13.37 22.73
N ALA A 72 -7.73 13.56 23.77
CA ALA A 72 -6.97 14.76 24.02
C ALA A 72 -5.50 14.54 23.66
N ILE A 73 -4.91 15.50 22.96
CA ILE A 73 -3.49 15.53 22.59
C ILE A 73 -2.97 16.93 22.89
N THR A 74 -1.79 17.02 23.51
CA THR A 74 -1.09 18.28 23.75
C THR A 74 -0.05 18.47 22.64
N PRO A 75 -0.36 19.20 21.54
CA PRO A 75 0.60 19.38 20.47
C PRO A 75 1.77 20.27 20.93
N PRO A 76 3.02 19.97 20.50
CA PRO A 76 4.15 20.86 20.75
C PRO A 76 3.96 22.20 20.03
N THR A 77 4.59 23.24 20.56
CA THR A 77 4.64 24.57 19.93
C THR A 77 6.05 24.89 19.49
N PHE A 78 6.18 25.56 18.35
CA PHE A 78 7.46 26.04 17.81
C PHE A 78 7.55 27.57 17.83
N GLU A 79 6.56 28.22 18.42
CA GLU A 79 6.54 29.65 18.70
C GLU A 79 7.39 29.95 19.95
N ASP A 80 8.01 31.14 20.02
CA ASP A 80 8.81 31.56 21.18
C ASP A 80 7.91 31.97 22.36
N VAL A 81 7.33 30.97 23.03
CA VAL A 81 6.36 31.13 24.12
C VAL A 81 6.71 30.25 25.32
N ASP A 82 6.06 30.49 26.47
CA ASP A 82 6.09 29.55 27.60
C ASP A 82 5.23 28.32 27.26
N ILE A 83 5.90 27.21 26.94
CA ILE A 83 5.27 25.94 26.56
C ILE A 83 4.41 25.36 27.69
N ILE A 84 4.78 25.57 28.95
CA ILE A 84 4.11 25.01 30.13
C ILE A 84 2.84 25.81 30.43
N GLU A 85 2.91 27.14 30.38
CA GLU A 85 1.73 27.99 30.52
C GLU A 85 0.73 27.74 29.40
N ARG A 86 1.22 27.59 28.16
CA ARG A 86 0.38 27.26 27.00
C ARG A 86 -0.28 25.89 27.16
N ALA A 87 0.47 24.85 27.53
CA ALA A 87 -0.08 23.52 27.80
C ALA A 87 -1.14 23.55 28.90
N ARG A 88 -0.88 24.27 30.01
CA ARG A 88 -1.85 24.47 31.09
C ARG A 88 -3.15 25.06 30.58
N LYS A 89 -3.08 26.10 29.75
CA LYS A 89 -4.25 26.75 29.16
C LYS A 89 -5.02 25.80 28.22
N MET A 90 -4.32 25.07 27.35
CA MET A 90 -4.95 24.07 26.46
C MET A 90 -5.66 22.98 27.27
N SER A 91 -4.98 22.38 28.25
CA SER A 91 -5.56 21.32 29.09
C SER A 91 -6.72 21.82 29.95
N GLN A 92 -6.67 23.06 30.44
CA GLN A 92 -7.79 23.70 31.14
C GLN A 92 -9.01 23.83 30.22
N ASN A 93 -8.80 24.36 29.01
CA ASN A 93 -9.87 24.54 28.03
C ASN A 93 -10.49 23.19 27.62
N THR A 94 -9.68 22.15 27.42
CA THR A 94 -10.14 20.78 27.17
C THR A 94 -10.95 20.26 28.35
N ARG A 95 -10.47 20.43 29.59
CA ARG A 95 -11.22 20.02 30.80
C ARG A 95 -12.57 20.71 30.88
N ASP A 96 -12.61 22.02 30.65
CA ASP A 96 -13.85 22.79 30.73
C ASP A 96 -14.84 22.35 29.65
N ALA A 97 -14.37 22.04 28.44
CA ALA A 97 -15.20 21.47 27.38
C ALA A 97 -15.77 20.09 27.74
N VAL A 98 -14.94 19.20 28.30
CA VAL A 98 -15.37 17.87 28.75
C VAL A 98 -16.40 17.99 29.87
N ARG A 99 -16.16 18.87 30.85
CA ARG A 99 -17.09 19.10 31.98
C ARG A 99 -18.43 19.70 31.53
N ARG A 100 -18.43 20.59 30.54
CA ARG A 100 -19.68 21.09 29.93
C ARG A 100 -20.50 19.96 29.29
N ALA A 101 -19.81 18.96 28.72
CA ALA A 101 -20.42 17.79 28.10
C ALA A 101 -20.52 16.56 29.03
N ALA A 102 -20.39 16.73 30.36
CA ALA A 102 -20.29 15.63 31.32
C ALA A 102 -21.53 14.69 31.38
N LYS A 103 -22.64 15.07 30.73
CA LYS A 103 -23.82 14.19 30.60
C LYS A 103 -23.64 13.09 29.55
N THR A 104 -22.72 13.26 28.59
CA THR A 104 -22.52 12.32 27.48
C THR A 104 -21.09 11.79 27.45
N VAL A 105 -20.09 12.62 27.75
CA VAL A 105 -18.69 12.20 27.73
C VAL A 105 -18.40 11.32 28.94
N ASN A 106 -18.25 10.03 28.69
CA ASN A 106 -17.90 9.03 29.71
C ASN A 106 -16.39 8.91 29.86
N ARG A 107 -15.64 8.94 28.75
CA ARG A 107 -14.20 8.69 28.73
C ARG A 107 -13.37 9.82 28.12
N LEU A 108 -12.29 10.17 28.79
CA LEU A 108 -11.19 10.95 28.23
C LEU A 108 -9.95 10.07 28.10
N VAL A 109 -9.38 10.02 26.90
CA VAL A 109 -8.09 9.39 26.62
C VAL A 109 -7.09 10.48 26.27
N LEU A 110 -6.00 10.58 27.03
CA LEU A 110 -4.89 11.48 26.75
C LEU A 110 -3.77 10.69 26.06
N LEU A 111 -3.33 11.16 24.90
CA LEU A 111 -2.02 10.82 24.38
C LEU A 111 -0.99 11.56 25.24
N SER A 112 -0.35 10.83 26.15
CA SER A 112 0.69 11.33 27.04
C SER A 112 2.05 10.78 26.58
N SER A 113 3.09 11.08 27.36
CA SER A 113 4.47 10.67 27.09
C SER A 113 5.03 9.93 28.30
N GLN A 114 5.88 8.93 28.06
CA GLN A 114 6.80 8.48 29.12
C GLN A 114 7.59 9.69 29.63
N GLY A 115 7.74 9.80 30.96
CA GLY A 115 8.34 10.95 31.63
C GLY A 115 7.33 11.99 32.13
N ALA A 116 6.05 11.91 31.75
CA ALA A 116 5.02 12.81 32.26
C ALA A 116 4.75 12.65 33.77
N GLN A 117 5.28 11.60 34.42
CA GLN A 117 5.27 11.48 35.89
C GLN A 117 6.15 12.53 36.58
N PHE A 118 7.12 13.13 35.88
CA PHE A 118 8.05 14.09 36.44
C PHE A 118 7.56 15.52 36.19
N ASP A 119 7.63 16.37 37.21
CA ASP A 119 7.22 17.77 37.16
C ASP A 119 8.35 18.73 36.75
N HIS A 120 9.59 18.24 36.63
CA HIS A 120 10.78 18.98 36.20
C HIS A 120 11.82 18.06 35.53
N GLY A 121 12.82 18.64 34.86
CA GLY A 121 13.97 17.89 34.34
C GLY A 121 13.72 17.08 33.07
N VAL A 122 12.57 17.27 32.42
CA VAL A 122 12.13 16.51 31.23
C VAL A 122 11.76 17.41 30.03
N GLY A 123 12.00 18.72 30.13
CA GLY A 123 11.81 19.67 29.03
C GLY A 123 10.39 19.69 28.47
N GLU A 124 10.25 19.53 27.14
CA GLU A 124 8.96 19.55 26.43
C GLU A 124 7.97 18.49 26.95
N ILE A 125 8.45 17.37 27.51
CA ILE A 125 7.59 16.34 28.14
C ILE A 125 6.80 16.91 29.33
N GLY A 126 7.30 17.98 29.97
CA GLY A 126 6.60 18.68 31.06
C GLY A 126 5.23 19.22 30.65
N THR A 127 4.98 19.44 29.35
CA THR A 127 3.65 19.79 28.84
C THR A 127 2.64 18.66 29.06
N ASN A 128 3.06 17.39 28.92
CA ASN A 128 2.24 16.22 29.21
C ASN A 128 2.02 16.02 30.71
N HIS A 129 3.03 16.31 31.55
CA HIS A 129 2.85 16.31 33.01
C HIS A 129 1.72 17.26 33.42
N VAL A 130 1.75 18.50 32.91
CA VAL A 130 0.70 19.48 33.19
C VAL A 130 -0.66 19.01 32.67
N ALA A 131 -0.72 18.39 31.49
CA ALA A 131 -1.95 17.83 30.95
C ALA A 131 -2.50 16.70 31.84
N GLU A 132 -1.68 15.76 32.28
CA GLU A 132 -2.09 14.68 33.19
C GLU A 132 -2.64 15.23 34.51
N VAL A 133 -1.93 16.16 35.15
CA VAL A 133 -2.36 16.78 36.40
C VAL A 133 -3.69 17.53 36.24
N THR A 134 -3.89 18.18 35.09
CA THR A 134 -5.08 18.98 34.81
C THR A 134 -6.29 18.10 34.47
N LEU A 135 -6.08 16.99 33.76
CA LEU A 135 -7.15 16.16 33.17
C LEU A 135 -7.51 14.91 33.98
N LYS A 136 -6.77 14.58 35.05
CA LYS A 136 -6.98 13.36 35.87
C LYS A 136 -8.39 13.16 36.43
N ASP A 137 -9.17 14.23 36.55
CA ASP A 137 -10.55 14.26 37.06
C ASP A 137 -11.51 14.99 36.09
N ALA A 138 -11.17 15.00 34.79
CA ALA A 138 -11.96 15.71 33.78
C ALA A 138 -13.24 14.95 33.39
N ALA A 139 -13.22 13.62 33.41
CA ALA A 139 -14.32 12.75 33.01
C ALA A 139 -14.51 11.58 34.01
N PRO A 140 -15.65 10.85 33.98
CA PRO A 140 -15.85 9.66 34.81
C PRO A 140 -14.78 8.58 34.60
N GLU A 141 -14.28 8.43 33.37
CA GLU A 141 -13.21 7.50 33.00
C GLU A 141 -12.06 8.30 32.38
N VAL A 142 -10.86 8.20 32.94
CA VAL A 142 -9.67 8.88 32.40
C VAL A 142 -8.58 7.84 32.13
N VAL A 143 -8.02 7.87 30.92
CA VAL A 143 -6.93 6.99 30.49
C VAL A 143 -5.76 7.83 29.98
N PHE A 144 -4.57 7.59 30.50
CA PHE A 144 -3.32 8.21 30.02
C PHE A 144 -2.48 7.14 29.34
N VAL A 145 -2.28 7.30 28.03
CA VAL A 145 -1.43 6.42 27.22
C VAL A 145 -0.07 7.10 27.09
N ARG A 146 0.90 6.69 27.92
CA ARG A 146 2.25 7.28 27.94
C ARG A 146 3.10 6.64 26.84
N CYS A 147 3.13 7.28 25.68
CA CYS A 147 3.85 6.74 24.54
C CYS A 147 5.38 6.88 24.73
N ALA A 148 6.11 5.89 24.26
CA ALA A 148 7.56 5.92 24.14
C ALA A 148 8.02 6.82 22.97
N TYR A 149 9.31 6.80 22.64
CA TYR A 149 9.86 7.62 21.55
C TYR A 149 9.29 7.20 20.19
N PHE A 150 8.85 8.15 19.35
CA PHE A 150 8.21 7.80 18.09
C PHE A 150 9.24 7.38 17.04
N MET A 151 9.04 6.23 16.40
CA MET A 151 9.90 5.76 15.30
C MET A 151 9.94 6.75 14.14
N GLU A 152 8.85 7.49 13.91
CA GLU A 152 8.72 8.47 12.83
C GLU A 152 9.54 9.74 13.06
N ASN A 153 10.11 9.96 14.25
CA ASN A 153 11.03 11.08 14.49
C ASN A 153 12.28 10.99 13.60
N TRP A 154 12.71 9.78 13.25
CA TRP A 154 13.85 9.55 12.37
C TRP A 154 13.61 10.04 10.93
N MET A 155 12.34 10.16 10.52
CA MET A 155 11.98 10.63 9.17
C MET A 155 12.27 12.12 8.95
N MET A 156 12.66 12.87 9.98
CA MET A 156 13.22 14.23 9.80
C MET A 156 14.49 14.23 8.95
N ALA A 157 15.21 13.10 8.90
CA ALA A 157 16.43 12.95 8.11
C ALA A 157 16.17 12.69 6.61
N LEU A 158 14.91 12.69 6.16
CA LEU A 158 14.55 12.31 4.79
C LEU A 158 15.33 13.09 3.71
N GLN A 159 15.60 14.38 3.94
CA GLN A 159 16.36 15.18 2.99
C GLN A 159 17.83 14.74 2.89
N THR A 160 18.50 14.50 4.02
CA THR A 160 19.91 14.09 4.05
C THR A 160 20.11 12.65 3.59
N LEU A 161 19.13 11.78 3.87
CA LEU A 161 19.09 10.40 3.39
C LEU A 161 18.96 10.28 1.86
N ARG A 162 18.41 11.30 1.19
CA ARG A 162 18.29 11.36 -0.28
C ARG A 162 19.54 11.88 -0.99
N SER A 163 20.55 12.33 -0.26
CA SER A 163 21.78 12.88 -0.85
C SER A 163 22.66 11.78 -1.47
N GLU A 164 23.66 12.19 -2.27
CA GLU A 164 24.64 11.27 -2.88
C GLU A 164 25.38 10.44 -1.83
N ASN A 165 25.68 11.04 -0.67
CA ASN A 165 26.29 10.41 0.49
C ASN A 165 25.31 10.47 1.68
N PRO A 166 24.39 9.50 1.81
CA PRO A 166 23.33 9.52 2.81
C PRO A 166 23.86 9.62 4.24
N PHE A 167 23.24 10.47 5.05
CA PHE A 167 23.54 10.55 6.49
C PHE A 167 22.34 11.04 7.28
N PHE A 168 22.38 10.89 8.60
CA PHE A 168 21.47 11.54 9.54
C PHE A 168 22.19 12.01 10.80
N TYR A 169 21.63 13.03 11.46
CA TYR A 169 22.10 13.45 12.78
C TYR A 169 21.37 12.65 13.85
N SER A 170 22.10 12.18 14.85
CA SER A 170 21.51 11.58 16.04
C SER A 170 21.83 12.40 17.28
N THR A 171 20.78 12.76 18.01
CA THR A 171 20.88 13.36 19.34
C THR A 171 20.88 12.31 20.45
N LEU A 172 20.83 11.02 20.11
CA LEU A 172 20.91 9.92 21.05
C LEU A 172 22.37 9.46 21.16
N THR A 173 23.11 10.06 22.10
CA THR A 173 24.51 9.69 22.40
C THR A 173 24.68 9.06 23.78
N PRO A 174 25.53 8.02 23.93
CA PRO A 174 26.33 7.37 22.88
C PRO A 174 25.46 6.63 21.86
N LEU A 175 25.95 6.43 20.63
CA LEU A 175 25.11 5.92 19.51
C LEU A 175 24.53 4.51 19.72
N ASN A 176 25.13 3.73 20.62
CA ASN A 176 24.66 2.41 21.05
C ASN A 176 23.68 2.46 22.23
N HIS A 177 23.38 3.65 22.76
CA HIS A 177 22.31 3.84 23.75
C HIS A 177 20.98 3.51 23.10
N VAL A 178 20.21 2.64 23.76
CA VAL A 178 18.89 2.21 23.30
C VAL A 178 17.81 2.78 24.21
N LEU A 179 16.65 3.06 23.63
CA LEU A 179 15.46 3.46 24.36
C LEU A 179 14.21 2.82 23.74
N PRO A 180 13.11 2.67 24.50
CA PRO A 180 11.86 2.17 23.95
C PRO A 180 11.36 3.09 22.83
N MET A 181 11.00 2.51 21.68
CA MET A 181 10.36 3.25 20.58
C MET A 181 9.04 2.62 20.19
N VAL A 182 8.11 3.43 19.69
CA VAL A 182 6.78 2.99 19.23
C VAL A 182 6.42 3.65 17.90
N SER A 183 5.69 2.93 17.04
CA SER A 183 5.18 3.48 15.77
C SER A 183 3.90 4.29 15.96
N ILE A 184 3.68 5.32 15.14
CA ILE A 184 2.41 6.07 15.09
C ILE A 184 1.23 5.15 14.75
N LYS A 185 1.47 4.08 13.99
CA LYS A 185 0.47 3.04 13.68
C LYS A 185 -0.03 2.36 14.95
N ASP A 186 0.88 1.88 15.80
CA ASP A 186 0.52 1.21 17.06
C ASP A 186 -0.09 2.19 18.09
N ILE A 187 0.37 3.45 18.09
CA ILE A 187 -0.26 4.53 18.87
C ILE A 187 -1.72 4.71 18.44
N GLY A 188 -1.97 4.83 17.14
CA GLY A 188 -3.32 5.01 16.58
C GLY A 188 -4.27 3.88 16.96
N ALA A 189 -3.82 2.63 16.81
CA ALA A 189 -4.59 1.44 17.18
C ALA A 189 -4.89 1.38 18.69
N THR A 190 -3.91 1.72 19.54
CA THR A 190 -4.08 1.72 20.99
C THR A 190 -5.06 2.80 21.44
N LEU A 191 -4.94 4.02 20.90
CA LEU A 191 -5.88 5.11 21.22
C LEU A 191 -7.30 4.76 20.78
N CYS A 192 -7.46 4.17 19.58
CA CYS A 192 -8.74 3.66 19.09
C CYS A 192 -9.38 2.68 20.07
N ALA A 193 -8.64 1.63 20.49
CA ALA A 193 -9.13 0.64 21.42
C ALA A 193 -9.57 1.25 22.77
N GLN A 194 -8.80 2.21 23.31
CA GLN A 194 -9.13 2.88 24.56
C GLN A 194 -10.38 3.76 24.45
N LEU A 195 -10.56 4.45 23.31
CA LEU A 195 -11.74 5.29 23.05
C LEU A 195 -13.00 4.44 22.88
N LEU A 196 -12.93 3.37 22.09
CA LEU A 196 -14.05 2.46 21.84
C LEU A 196 -14.50 1.69 23.09
N SER A 197 -13.61 1.52 24.06
CA SER A 197 -13.91 0.86 25.32
C SER A 197 -14.62 1.76 26.36
N ALA A 198 -15.04 2.98 25.99
CA ALA A 198 -15.77 3.89 26.87
C ALA A 198 -17.02 3.25 27.48
N GLY A 199 -17.20 3.40 28.79
CA GLY A 199 -18.25 2.72 29.56
C GLY A 199 -17.87 1.33 30.08
N SER A 200 -16.70 0.80 29.68
CA SER A 200 -16.14 -0.43 30.25
C SER A 200 -15.31 -0.13 31.50
N ARG A 201 -15.36 -1.01 32.50
CA ARG A 201 -14.64 -0.84 33.77
C ARG A 201 -13.13 -0.69 33.55
N LEU A 202 -12.56 0.41 34.04
CA LEU A 202 -11.11 0.61 34.10
C LEU A 202 -10.47 -0.12 35.30
N PRO A 203 -9.20 -0.56 35.19
CA PRO A 203 -8.44 -1.11 36.32
C PRO A 203 -8.22 -0.09 37.44
N SER A 204 -7.99 1.17 37.08
CA SER A 204 -7.81 2.32 37.97
C SER A 204 -8.35 3.58 37.27
N ASN A 205 -8.55 4.67 38.02
CA ASN A 205 -8.97 5.95 37.44
C ASN A 205 -8.17 7.11 38.07
N PRO A 206 -7.25 7.77 37.33
CA PRO A 206 -6.91 7.49 35.93
C PRO A 206 -6.27 6.10 35.74
N HIS A 207 -6.51 5.50 34.57
CA HIS A 207 -5.76 4.33 34.11
C HIS A 207 -4.53 4.81 33.35
N ILE A 208 -3.34 4.49 33.85
CA ILE A 208 -2.06 4.95 33.29
C ILE A 208 -1.24 3.72 32.91
N PHE A 209 -0.77 3.71 31.67
CA PHE A 209 0.15 2.68 31.18
C PHE A 209 1.08 3.26 30.12
N ASP A 210 2.25 2.66 30.01
CA ASP A 210 3.24 3.00 29.00
C ASP A 210 2.97 2.21 27.72
N LEU A 211 3.11 2.86 26.57
CA LEU A 211 2.99 2.23 25.26
C LEU A 211 4.34 2.25 24.54
N GLU A 212 4.90 1.05 24.35
CA GLU A 212 6.16 0.80 23.68
C GLU A 212 5.91 0.00 22.40
N GLY A 213 6.85 0.01 21.46
CA GLY A 213 6.88 -0.95 20.36
C GLY A 213 7.42 -2.31 20.82
N PRO A 214 7.77 -3.19 19.86
CA PRO A 214 8.22 -4.54 20.19
C PRO A 214 9.54 -4.54 20.97
N ASP A 215 10.46 -3.62 20.64
CA ASP A 215 11.83 -3.57 21.17
C ASP A 215 12.31 -2.14 21.45
N ALA A 216 13.41 -2.04 22.21
CA ALA A 216 14.18 -0.81 22.35
C ALA A 216 15.21 -0.69 21.21
N TYR A 217 15.42 0.53 20.73
CA TYR A 217 16.32 0.81 19.61
C TYR A 217 17.23 1.98 19.92
N GLY A 218 18.42 1.99 19.32
CA GLY A 218 19.39 3.06 19.35
C GLY A 218 19.73 3.58 17.95
N SER A 219 20.62 4.56 17.90
CA SER A 219 21.00 5.22 16.64
C SER A 219 21.60 4.24 15.62
N LEU A 220 22.34 3.24 16.09
CA LEU A 220 22.93 2.22 15.22
C LEU A 220 21.89 1.24 14.66
N ASP A 221 20.75 1.03 15.34
CA ASP A 221 19.66 0.21 14.81
C ASP A 221 18.93 0.96 13.69
N VAL A 222 18.71 2.27 13.90
CA VAL A 222 18.14 3.17 12.90
C VAL A 222 19.03 3.29 11.67
N GLN A 223 20.34 3.38 11.87
CA GLN A 223 21.31 3.34 10.77
C GLN A 223 21.10 2.08 9.92
N ARG A 224 21.09 0.89 10.54
CA ARG A 224 20.89 -0.37 9.81
C ARG A 224 19.54 -0.43 9.10
N ALA A 225 18.48 0.09 9.72
CA ALA A 225 17.16 0.16 9.10
C ALA A 225 17.16 1.10 7.87
N PHE A 226 17.83 2.26 7.95
CA PHE A 226 18.00 3.13 6.79
C PHE A 226 18.88 2.52 5.70
N GLU A 227 19.98 1.86 6.06
CA GLU A 227 20.86 1.18 5.10
C GLU A 227 20.10 0.07 4.37
N LYS A 228 19.30 -0.70 5.09
CA LYS A 228 18.41 -1.72 4.54
C LYS A 228 17.36 -1.12 3.61
N ALA A 229 16.73 -0.01 4.00
CA ALA A 229 15.72 0.66 3.18
C ALA A 229 16.29 1.33 1.93
N LEU A 230 17.51 1.87 1.99
CA LEU A 230 18.15 2.60 0.90
C LEU A 230 19.03 1.73 0.01
N GLY A 231 19.44 0.55 0.46
CA GLY A 231 20.43 -0.30 -0.21
C GLY A 231 21.81 0.36 -0.31
N LYS A 232 22.12 1.31 0.57
CA LYS A 232 23.36 2.11 0.58
C LYS A 232 23.86 2.29 2.00
N SER A 233 25.17 2.53 2.16
CA SER A 233 25.75 2.95 3.44
C SER A 233 25.16 4.29 3.87
N VAL A 234 24.89 4.44 5.17
CA VAL A 234 24.35 5.67 5.75
C VAL A 234 25.22 6.09 6.93
N ASP A 235 25.74 7.32 6.91
CA ASP A 235 26.53 7.83 8.02
C ASP A 235 25.64 8.33 9.17
N VAL A 236 26.08 8.10 10.41
CA VAL A 236 25.48 8.67 11.62
C VAL A 236 26.35 9.80 12.13
N LYS A 237 25.79 11.01 12.23
CA LYS A 237 26.46 12.19 12.79
C LYS A 237 25.99 12.42 14.22
N PRO A 238 26.76 12.04 15.25
CA PRO A 238 26.38 12.28 16.64
C PRO A 238 26.31 13.78 16.93
N VAL A 239 25.35 14.16 17.77
CA VAL A 239 25.25 15.48 18.39
C VAL A 239 25.41 15.25 19.88
N GLU A 240 26.59 15.57 20.41
CA GLU A 240 26.91 15.34 21.81
C GLU A 240 26.14 16.27 22.74
N LYS A 241 26.06 15.90 24.03
CA LYS A 241 25.27 16.60 25.05
C LYS A 241 25.54 18.10 25.09
N GLU A 242 26.80 18.50 24.94
CA GLU A 242 27.26 19.87 24.97
C GLU A 242 26.81 20.69 23.74
N ASP A 243 26.54 20.02 22.62
CA ASP A 243 26.17 20.64 21.34
C ASP A 243 24.65 20.67 21.10
N LEU A 244 23.84 20.04 21.96
CA LEU A 244 22.40 19.90 21.78
C LEU A 244 21.67 21.24 21.68
N GLU A 245 21.99 22.23 22.52
CA GLU A 245 21.32 23.54 22.47
C GLU A 245 21.60 24.27 21.16
N ALA A 246 22.85 24.21 20.68
CA ALA A 246 23.24 24.78 19.40
C ALA A 246 22.59 24.02 18.22
N TYR A 247 22.46 22.70 18.32
CA TYR A 247 21.79 21.89 17.31
C TYR A 247 20.31 22.23 17.20
N TRP A 248 19.57 22.23 18.32
CA TRP A 248 18.15 22.58 18.35
C TRP A 248 17.91 24.05 18.00
N GLY A 249 18.83 24.95 18.35
CA GLY A 249 18.79 26.36 17.99
C GLY A 249 18.85 26.64 16.48
N LYS A 250 19.22 25.66 15.65
CA LYS A 250 19.12 25.76 14.18
C LYS A 250 17.67 25.65 13.68
N ALA A 251 16.80 24.98 14.44
CA ALA A 251 15.43 24.69 14.06
C ALA A 251 14.40 25.48 14.88
N PHE A 252 14.73 25.87 16.12
CA PHE A 252 13.78 26.42 17.08
C PHE A 252 14.27 27.72 17.74
N PRO A 253 13.35 28.60 18.17
CA PRO A 253 13.68 29.73 19.04
C PRO A 253 14.31 29.28 20.36
N THR A 254 15.07 30.18 21.00
CA THR A 254 15.89 29.88 22.18
C THR A 254 15.14 29.15 23.30
N ARG A 255 13.91 29.58 23.64
CA ARG A 255 13.14 28.94 24.72
C ARG A 255 12.78 27.50 24.38
N VAL A 256 12.31 27.26 23.16
CA VAL A 256 11.93 25.93 22.68
C VAL A 256 13.16 25.03 22.53
N ALA A 257 14.26 25.56 21.97
CA ALA A 257 15.52 24.82 21.83
C ALA A 257 16.05 24.31 23.18
N LYS A 258 15.95 25.13 24.24
CA LYS A 258 16.30 24.71 25.62
C LYS A 258 15.40 23.59 26.15
N CYS A 259 14.10 23.65 25.88
CA CYS A 259 13.16 22.61 26.29
C CYS A 259 13.43 21.27 25.56
N PHE A 260 13.74 21.31 24.27
CA PHE A 260 14.15 20.12 23.52
C PHE A 260 15.52 19.60 23.96
N THR A 261 16.44 20.48 24.35
CA THR A 261 17.75 20.10 24.92
C THR A 261 17.57 19.38 26.25
N GLU A 262 16.82 19.94 27.20
CA GLU A 262 16.54 19.31 28.49
C GLU A 262 15.81 17.96 28.31
N MET A 263 14.81 17.90 27.44
CA MET A 263 14.11 16.66 27.09
C MET A 263 15.09 15.61 26.56
N THR A 264 15.96 15.98 25.62
CA THR A 264 16.97 15.07 25.07
C THR A 264 17.90 14.58 26.16
N ILE A 265 18.47 15.48 26.98
CA ILE A 265 19.37 15.10 28.08
C ILE A 265 18.70 14.11 29.04
N SER A 266 17.40 14.29 29.32
CA SER A 266 16.65 13.39 30.20
C SER A 266 16.56 11.95 29.65
N THR A 267 16.63 11.75 28.34
CA THR A 267 16.53 10.43 27.69
C THR A 267 17.89 9.73 27.51
N LEU A 268 18.99 10.45 27.69
CA LEU A 268 20.35 9.93 27.57
C LEU A 268 20.81 9.28 28.88
N PRO A 269 21.90 8.47 28.89
CA PRO A 269 22.41 7.85 30.11
C PRO A 269 22.66 8.86 31.23
N GLY A 270 22.19 8.54 32.44
CA GLY A 270 22.20 9.40 33.62
C GLY A 270 21.11 10.49 33.63
N GLY A 271 20.23 10.49 32.64
CA GLY A 271 19.06 11.36 32.58
C GLY A 271 17.86 10.77 33.33
N LEU A 272 16.99 11.64 33.84
CA LEU A 272 15.85 11.27 34.67
C LEU A 272 14.88 10.28 33.99
N LEU A 273 14.63 10.43 32.69
CA LEU A 273 13.75 9.53 31.94
C LEU A 273 14.45 8.20 31.66
N ALA A 274 15.73 8.23 31.30
CA ALA A 274 16.52 7.01 31.05
C ALA A 274 16.57 6.08 32.27
N GLU A 275 16.73 6.63 33.47
CA GLU A 275 16.70 5.85 34.72
C GLU A 275 15.33 5.19 34.99
N SER A 276 14.25 5.75 34.45
CA SER A 276 12.90 5.19 34.63
C SER A 276 12.62 3.98 33.72
N TRP A 277 13.42 3.80 32.66
CA TRP A 277 13.31 2.66 31.73
C TRP A 277 14.04 1.41 32.22
N GLU A 278 14.73 1.45 33.36
CA GLU A 278 15.41 0.29 33.91
C GLU A 278 14.43 -0.88 34.17
N PRO A 279 14.79 -2.13 33.78
CA PRO A 279 13.93 -3.30 33.98
C PRO A 279 13.42 -3.43 35.42
N GLY A 280 12.10 -3.60 35.57
CA GLY A 280 11.44 -3.75 36.87
C GLY A 280 10.92 -2.46 37.51
N ARG A 281 11.12 -1.29 36.87
CA ARG A 281 10.56 0.00 37.36
C ARG A 281 9.23 0.40 36.73
N THR A 282 8.86 -0.18 35.59
CA THR A 282 7.58 0.06 34.91
C THR A 282 6.59 -1.09 35.17
N ALA A 283 5.48 -0.80 35.84
CA ALA A 283 4.52 -1.83 36.27
C ALA A 283 3.44 -2.16 35.22
N ASN A 284 3.18 -1.27 34.26
CA ASN A 284 2.10 -1.39 33.27
C ASN A 284 2.57 -0.96 31.88
N VAL A 285 3.09 -1.89 31.09
CA VAL A 285 3.55 -1.63 29.71
C VAL A 285 2.69 -2.43 28.72
N GLN A 286 2.16 -1.75 27.72
CA GLN A 286 1.54 -2.35 26.53
C GLN A 286 2.54 -2.27 25.36
N ARG A 287 2.67 -3.35 24.57
CA ARG A 287 3.56 -3.40 23.42
C ARG A 287 2.79 -3.38 22.11
N GLY A 288 3.23 -2.53 21.19
CA GLY A 288 2.88 -2.55 19.77
C GLY A 288 3.67 -3.61 19.00
N GLU A 289 3.26 -3.88 17.77
CA GLU A 289 3.81 -4.97 16.95
C GLU A 289 4.71 -4.47 15.82
N THR A 290 4.66 -3.18 15.50
CA THR A 290 5.37 -2.62 14.34
C THR A 290 6.85 -2.46 14.65
N SER A 291 7.70 -3.17 13.90
CA SER A 291 9.16 -3.07 14.01
C SER A 291 9.71 -1.76 13.44
N LEU A 292 10.92 -1.37 13.85
CA LEU A 292 11.62 -0.20 13.30
C LEU A 292 11.82 -0.29 11.78
N ASP A 293 12.17 -1.47 11.27
CA ASP A 293 12.32 -1.72 9.83
C ASP A 293 10.99 -1.48 9.08
N GLU A 294 9.86 -1.95 9.63
CA GLU A 294 8.54 -1.73 9.02
C GLU A 294 8.16 -0.24 9.03
N ALA A 295 8.44 0.46 10.13
CA ALA A 295 8.17 1.90 10.25
C ALA A 295 9.02 2.75 9.27
N ILE A 296 10.26 2.33 8.98
CA ILE A 296 11.18 3.05 8.08
C ILE A 296 10.99 2.67 6.59
N SER A 297 10.61 1.43 6.29
CA SER A 297 10.53 0.91 4.92
C SER A 297 9.25 1.25 4.14
N GLN A 298 8.24 1.86 4.77
CA GLN A 298 7.08 2.35 4.03
C GLN A 298 7.49 3.57 3.19
N LEU A 299 7.27 3.51 1.86
CA LEU A 299 7.43 4.68 0.99
C LEU A 299 6.63 5.84 1.61
N PRO A 300 7.26 6.96 1.97
CA PRO A 300 6.54 8.08 2.54
C PRO A 300 5.43 8.54 1.59
N THR A 301 4.27 8.89 2.12
CA THR A 301 3.21 9.57 1.36
C THR A 301 3.79 10.75 0.58
N GLY A 302 3.39 10.89 -0.69
CA GLY A 302 3.90 11.93 -1.59
C GLY A 302 5.22 11.60 -2.31
N VAL A 303 5.71 10.36 -2.24
CA VAL A 303 6.76 9.89 -3.15
C VAL A 303 6.15 9.61 -4.53
N ALA A 304 6.73 10.24 -5.56
CA ALA A 304 6.33 10.09 -6.96
C ALA A 304 7.53 9.63 -7.82
N PRO A 305 7.30 8.93 -8.95
CA PRO A 305 8.34 8.56 -9.88
C PRO A 305 9.07 9.79 -10.43
N GLN A 306 10.40 9.74 -10.39
CA GLN A 306 11.24 10.63 -11.17
C GLN A 306 11.61 9.94 -12.47
N PHE A 307 11.09 10.43 -13.59
CA PHE A 307 11.38 9.87 -14.91
C PHE A 307 12.79 10.27 -15.37
N ILE A 308 13.52 9.30 -15.91
CA ILE A 308 14.85 9.52 -16.49
C ILE A 308 14.68 9.87 -17.97
N ALA A 309 15.21 11.02 -18.39
CA ALA A 309 15.13 11.46 -19.78
C ALA A 309 15.69 10.40 -20.75
N PRO A 310 15.06 10.18 -21.92
CA PRO A 310 13.98 10.98 -22.51
C PRO A 310 12.57 10.65 -22.01
N SER A 311 12.41 9.73 -21.06
CA SER A 311 11.11 9.41 -20.47
C SER A 311 10.59 10.58 -19.66
N THR A 312 9.30 10.90 -19.83
CA THR A 312 8.58 11.92 -19.07
C THR A 312 7.14 11.46 -18.85
N LEU A 313 6.44 12.10 -17.90
CA LEU A 313 5.02 11.82 -17.66
C LEU A 313 4.16 12.08 -18.93
N ASP A 314 4.52 13.08 -19.74
CA ASP A 314 3.83 13.40 -21.00
C ASP A 314 4.01 12.33 -22.09
N LYS A 315 4.95 11.40 -21.91
CA LYS A 315 5.11 10.22 -22.77
C LYS A 315 4.25 9.05 -22.34
N LEU A 316 3.48 9.20 -21.25
CA LEU A 316 2.53 8.21 -20.80
C LEU A 316 1.11 8.58 -21.25
N THR A 317 0.30 7.56 -21.48
CA THR A 317 -1.15 7.69 -21.63
C THR A 317 -1.78 7.29 -20.29
N SER A 318 -2.73 8.07 -19.80
CA SER A 318 -3.52 7.69 -18.64
C SER A 318 -4.86 7.08 -19.07
N TYR A 319 -5.30 6.07 -18.33
CA TYR A 319 -6.63 5.50 -18.46
C TYR A 319 -7.28 5.39 -17.09
N ARG A 320 -8.52 5.87 -17.01
CA ARG A 320 -9.34 5.80 -15.82
C ARG A 320 -10.64 5.09 -16.13
N HIS A 321 -10.88 3.99 -15.43
CA HIS A 321 -12.20 3.38 -15.42
C HIS A 321 -13.17 4.22 -14.57
N ALA A 322 -14.45 4.28 -14.97
CA ALA A 322 -15.45 5.15 -14.34
C ALA A 322 -15.61 4.90 -12.83
N SER A 323 -15.52 3.64 -12.39
CA SER A 323 -15.57 3.27 -10.97
C SER A 323 -14.21 3.19 -10.28
N SER A 324 -13.10 3.46 -10.98
CA SER A 324 -11.76 3.34 -10.40
C SER A 324 -11.44 4.49 -9.44
N LYS A 325 -10.78 4.14 -8.34
CA LYS A 325 -10.19 5.07 -7.35
C LYS A 325 -8.77 5.52 -7.72
N SER A 326 -8.20 4.93 -8.77
CA SER A 326 -6.90 5.28 -9.33
C SER A 326 -6.99 5.50 -10.84
N GLU A 327 -6.01 6.21 -11.38
CA GLU A 327 -5.74 6.28 -12.82
C GLU A 327 -4.50 5.46 -13.16
N ARG A 328 -4.58 4.68 -14.22
CA ARG A 328 -3.49 3.87 -14.72
C ARG A 328 -2.66 4.65 -15.72
N PHE A 329 -1.34 4.52 -15.65
CA PHE A 329 -0.40 5.07 -16.61
C PHE A 329 0.35 3.96 -17.35
N PHE A 330 0.43 4.09 -18.67
CA PHE A 330 1.21 3.21 -19.53
C PHE A 330 1.96 4.00 -20.61
N CYS A 331 3.05 3.44 -21.13
CA CYS A 331 3.85 4.10 -22.16
C CYS A 331 3.04 4.28 -23.46
N SER A 332 2.95 5.51 -23.95
CA SER A 332 2.18 5.85 -25.15
C SER A 332 2.70 5.20 -26.43
N THR A 333 3.94 4.71 -26.42
CA THR A 333 4.63 4.09 -27.56
C THR A 333 4.50 2.57 -27.57
N CYS A 334 4.88 1.90 -26.48
CA CYS A 334 4.96 0.43 -26.44
C CYS A 334 3.85 -0.23 -25.64
N GLY A 335 3.06 0.53 -24.88
CA GLY A 335 1.99 -0.01 -24.04
C GLY A 335 2.42 -0.47 -22.65
N CYS A 336 3.71 -0.43 -22.28
CA CYS A 336 4.20 -0.86 -20.96
C CYS A 336 3.49 -0.18 -19.81
N HIS A 337 2.91 -0.98 -18.90
CA HIS A 337 2.26 -0.46 -17.70
C HIS A 337 3.33 0.06 -16.74
N ILE A 338 3.20 1.32 -16.33
CA ILE A 338 4.15 1.97 -15.42
C ILE A 338 3.66 1.90 -13.98
N GLY A 339 2.37 2.12 -13.78
CA GLY A 339 1.75 2.12 -12.47
C GLY A 339 0.44 2.86 -12.43
N ASP A 340 -0.18 2.85 -11.26
CA ASP A 340 -1.43 3.51 -10.97
C ASP A 340 -1.19 4.67 -9.98
N ARG A 341 -1.87 5.80 -10.17
CA ARG A 341 -1.84 6.95 -9.25
C ARG A 341 -3.21 7.12 -8.60
N GLY A 342 -3.23 7.30 -7.27
CA GLY A 342 -4.44 7.64 -6.54
C GLY A 342 -5.07 8.95 -7.04
N LEU A 343 -6.39 8.99 -7.13
CA LEU A 343 -7.14 10.17 -7.59
C LEU A 343 -7.47 11.18 -6.47
N GLY A 344 -6.84 11.06 -5.29
CA GLY A 344 -7.25 11.74 -4.06
C GLY A 344 -8.26 10.93 -3.23
N GLY A 345 -8.48 11.31 -1.97
CA GLY A 345 -9.28 10.54 -0.99
C GLY A 345 -8.40 9.66 -0.09
N GLU A 346 -8.85 8.44 0.23
CA GLU A 346 -8.21 7.47 1.14
C GLU A 346 -6.78 7.05 0.75
N HIS A 347 -6.44 7.09 -0.54
CA HIS A 347 -5.13 6.70 -1.06
C HIS A 347 -4.25 7.90 -1.48
N GLY A 348 -4.67 9.14 -1.18
CA GLY A 348 -3.96 10.34 -1.59
C GLY A 348 -3.71 10.41 -3.10
N THR A 349 -2.61 11.05 -3.50
CA THR A 349 -2.08 11.04 -4.87
C THR A 349 -0.86 10.11 -4.98
N ASP A 350 -0.81 9.09 -4.13
CA ASP A 350 0.32 8.18 -4.05
C ASP A 350 0.39 7.29 -5.30
N TRP A 351 1.60 6.86 -5.62
CA TRP A 351 1.88 5.99 -6.75
C TRP A 351 2.05 4.54 -6.31
N VAL A 352 1.45 3.63 -7.07
CA VAL A 352 1.74 2.20 -7.05
C VAL A 352 2.41 1.87 -8.37
N ILE A 353 3.67 1.44 -8.33
CA ILE A 353 4.50 1.24 -9.53
C ILE A 353 4.59 -0.24 -9.87
N ALA A 354 4.53 -0.55 -11.17
CA ALA A 354 4.82 -1.87 -11.70
C ALA A 354 6.28 -2.22 -11.40
N THR A 355 6.53 -3.13 -10.46
CA THR A 355 7.91 -3.48 -10.06
C THR A 355 8.66 -4.21 -11.18
N SER A 356 7.93 -4.77 -12.14
CA SER A 356 8.43 -5.47 -13.32
C SER A 356 9.25 -4.61 -14.28
N ILE A 357 9.21 -3.28 -14.17
CA ILE A 357 9.95 -2.36 -15.05
C ILE A 357 11.32 -1.98 -14.49
N PHE A 358 11.62 -2.36 -13.25
CA PHE A 358 12.93 -2.09 -12.65
C PHE A 358 14.00 -3.02 -13.24
N ALA A 359 15.25 -2.55 -13.19
CA ALA A 359 16.39 -3.30 -13.68
C ALA A 359 16.72 -4.54 -12.83
N ASP A 360 16.35 -4.50 -11.55
CA ASP A 360 16.57 -5.57 -10.57
C ASP A 360 15.32 -5.79 -9.71
N HIS A 361 15.06 -7.04 -9.34
CA HIS A 361 13.93 -7.43 -8.51
C HIS A 361 14.28 -8.69 -7.69
N THR A 362 14.30 -8.55 -6.36
CA THR A 362 14.62 -9.65 -5.46
C THR A 362 13.70 -9.62 -4.24
N GLU A 363 13.64 -10.72 -3.49
CA GLU A 363 12.95 -10.78 -2.20
C GLU A 363 13.50 -9.80 -1.14
N ALA A 364 14.69 -9.24 -1.36
CA ALA A 364 15.26 -8.19 -0.52
C ALA A 364 14.77 -6.78 -0.90
N THR A 365 14.45 -6.54 -2.18
CA THR A 365 14.04 -5.23 -2.69
C THR A 365 12.53 -5.09 -2.87
N PHE A 366 11.87 -6.12 -3.40
CA PHE A 366 10.45 -6.14 -3.69
C PHE A 366 9.81 -7.46 -3.26
N GLN A 367 8.97 -7.39 -2.23
CA GLN A 367 8.23 -8.56 -1.74
C GLN A 367 6.80 -8.54 -2.26
N ILE A 368 6.46 -9.54 -3.09
CA ILE A 368 5.07 -9.80 -3.46
C ILE A 368 4.40 -10.54 -2.30
N LYS A 369 3.45 -9.87 -1.64
CA LYS A 369 2.81 -10.36 -0.40
C LYS A 369 1.32 -10.67 -0.54
N ARG A 370 0.67 -10.13 -1.58
CA ARG A 370 -0.77 -10.24 -1.75
C ARG A 370 -1.17 -10.45 -3.20
N HIS A 371 -2.20 -11.27 -3.40
CA HIS A 371 -3.04 -11.23 -4.59
C HIS A 371 -4.28 -10.40 -4.25
N CYS A 372 -4.57 -9.40 -5.05
CA CYS A 372 -5.68 -8.47 -4.81
C CYS A 372 -6.79 -8.69 -5.84
N PHE A 373 -8.05 -8.51 -5.42
CA PHE A 373 -9.23 -8.60 -6.29
C PHE A 373 -9.41 -9.96 -6.97
N THR A 374 -9.08 -11.05 -6.26
CA THR A 374 -9.27 -12.41 -6.78
C THR A 374 -10.74 -12.74 -7.01
N ASP A 375 -11.66 -12.11 -6.26
CA ASP A 375 -13.10 -12.38 -6.35
C ASP A 375 -13.77 -11.60 -7.50
N ALA A 376 -13.01 -10.79 -8.25
CA ALA A 376 -13.54 -9.99 -9.36
C ALA A 376 -13.90 -10.83 -10.61
N THR A 377 -13.54 -12.11 -10.63
CA THR A 377 -13.81 -13.03 -11.73
C THR A 377 -14.19 -14.40 -11.17
N PRO A 378 -15.11 -15.15 -11.83
CA PRO A 378 -15.37 -16.54 -11.44
C PRO A 378 -14.12 -17.41 -11.67
N GLY A 379 -14.03 -18.51 -10.92
CA GLY A 379 -12.99 -19.53 -11.11
C GLY A 379 -11.66 -19.19 -10.43
N ASP A 380 -10.61 -19.89 -10.87
CA ASP A 380 -9.23 -19.69 -10.40
C ASP A 380 -8.53 -18.55 -11.18
N GLY A 381 -7.32 -18.17 -10.74
CA GLY A 381 -6.48 -17.19 -11.44
C GLY A 381 -5.00 -17.39 -11.15
N LEU A 382 -4.20 -16.34 -11.38
CA LEU A 382 -2.76 -16.36 -11.09
C LEU A 382 -2.46 -16.75 -9.63
N HIS A 383 -3.33 -16.39 -8.69
CA HIS A 383 -3.21 -16.76 -7.28
C HIS A 383 -3.18 -18.27 -7.05
N SER A 384 -3.81 -19.05 -7.92
CA SER A 384 -3.83 -20.52 -7.88
C SER A 384 -2.57 -21.13 -8.47
N PHE A 385 -1.87 -20.41 -9.36
CA PHE A 385 -0.58 -20.77 -9.93
C PHE A 385 0.60 -20.35 -9.05
N LEU A 386 0.42 -19.32 -8.22
CA LEU A 386 1.48 -18.73 -7.39
C LEU A 386 0.98 -18.47 -5.96
N PRO A 387 0.79 -19.53 -5.15
CA PRO A 387 0.27 -19.39 -3.79
C PRO A 387 1.33 -18.92 -2.77
N SER A 388 2.62 -19.06 -3.09
CA SER A 388 3.74 -18.72 -2.19
C SER A 388 4.99 -18.35 -2.99
N ILE A 389 5.86 -17.49 -2.46
CA ILE A 389 7.20 -17.19 -3.01
C ILE A 389 8.22 -17.32 -1.87
N ALA A 390 9.38 -17.93 -2.14
CA ALA A 390 10.45 -18.11 -1.15
C ALA A 390 9.98 -18.71 0.19
N GLY A 391 9.04 -19.64 0.15
CA GLY A 391 8.42 -20.27 1.34
C GLY A 391 7.41 -19.39 2.10
N ARG A 392 7.17 -18.14 1.66
CA ARG A 392 6.17 -17.24 2.22
C ARG A 392 4.86 -17.35 1.44
N GLU A 393 3.77 -17.62 2.14
CA GLU A 393 2.42 -17.58 1.58
C GLU A 393 2.07 -16.17 1.09
N ILE A 394 1.48 -16.09 -0.11
CA ILE A 394 0.92 -14.85 -0.65
C ILE A 394 -0.54 -14.77 -0.22
N LYS A 395 -0.89 -13.77 0.58
CA LYS A 395 -2.24 -13.62 1.12
C LYS A 395 -3.22 -13.18 0.04
N LEU A 396 -4.46 -13.65 0.11
CA LEU A 396 -5.54 -13.10 -0.70
C LEU A 396 -6.11 -11.86 0.00
N TRP A 397 -6.40 -10.82 -0.78
CA TRP A 397 -7.09 -9.63 -0.30
C TRP A 397 -8.17 -9.23 -1.30
N ASN A 398 -9.39 -9.05 -0.79
CA ASN A 398 -10.54 -8.55 -1.55
C ASN A 398 -11.20 -7.43 -0.75
N PRO A 399 -11.84 -6.46 -1.42
CA PRO A 399 -12.66 -5.47 -0.72
C PRO A 399 -13.80 -6.18 0.04
N ASP A 400 -14.15 -5.63 1.20
CA ASP A 400 -15.30 -6.12 1.96
C ASP A 400 -16.58 -5.93 1.11
N PRO A 401 -17.38 -6.99 0.87
CA PRO A 401 -18.63 -6.89 0.12
C PRO A 401 -19.62 -5.87 0.68
N GLU A 402 -19.53 -5.54 1.97
CA GLU A 402 -20.38 -4.57 2.65
C GLU A 402 -19.80 -3.15 2.67
N ASP A 403 -18.57 -2.95 2.17
CA ASP A 403 -17.94 -1.63 2.15
C ASP A 403 -18.59 -0.73 1.07
N PRO A 404 -19.29 0.35 1.47
CA PRO A 404 -19.98 1.23 0.53
C PRO A 404 -19.02 2.07 -0.34
N THR A 405 -17.72 2.07 -0.04
CA THR A 405 -16.71 2.80 -0.80
C THR A 405 -16.26 2.06 -2.07
N TRP A 406 -16.50 0.75 -2.11
CA TRP A 406 -16.22 -0.14 -3.24
C TRP A 406 -17.53 -0.60 -3.86
N ASP A 407 -17.63 -0.58 -5.20
CA ASP A 407 -18.70 -1.32 -5.88
C ASP A 407 -18.29 -2.80 -5.85
N ALA A 408 -18.50 -3.44 -4.70
CA ALA A 408 -18.04 -4.79 -4.42
C ALA A 408 -18.84 -5.87 -5.17
N LYS A 409 -19.80 -5.48 -6.02
CA LYS A 409 -20.53 -6.44 -6.86
C LYS A 409 -19.58 -6.94 -7.94
N PRO A 410 -19.27 -8.26 -7.97
CA PRO A 410 -18.55 -8.84 -9.09
C PRO A 410 -19.29 -8.50 -10.38
N ALA A 411 -18.54 -8.16 -11.44
CA ALA A 411 -19.15 -8.01 -12.75
C ALA A 411 -19.90 -9.31 -13.08
N ALA A 412 -21.09 -9.20 -13.67
CA ALA A 412 -21.79 -10.37 -14.16
C ALA A 412 -20.85 -11.16 -15.08
N PRO A 413 -20.80 -12.50 -14.96
CA PRO A 413 -19.94 -13.30 -15.82
C PRO A 413 -20.31 -13.05 -17.28
N PRO A 414 -19.33 -13.03 -18.20
CA PRO A 414 -19.62 -12.93 -19.62
C PRO A 414 -20.59 -14.02 -20.07
N GLU A 415 -21.46 -13.70 -21.02
CA GLU A 415 -22.34 -14.68 -21.63
C GLU A 415 -21.61 -15.48 -22.71
N ALA A 416 -22.04 -16.74 -22.92
CA ALA A 416 -21.54 -17.54 -24.03
C ALA A 416 -22.01 -16.94 -25.36
N GLU A 417 -21.12 -16.90 -26.35
CA GLU A 417 -21.43 -16.35 -27.67
C GLU A 417 -21.39 -17.42 -28.75
N TYR A 418 -22.17 -17.20 -29.81
CA TYR A 418 -22.32 -18.14 -30.92
C TYR A 418 -22.28 -17.38 -32.24
N ASP A 419 -21.75 -18.01 -33.28
CA ASP A 419 -21.87 -17.51 -34.65
C ASP A 419 -23.28 -17.73 -35.24
N THR A 420 -23.51 -17.28 -36.47
CA THR A 420 -24.80 -17.42 -37.16
C THR A 420 -25.18 -18.87 -37.47
N GLN A 421 -24.24 -19.81 -37.34
CA GLN A 421 -24.44 -21.24 -37.55
C GLN A 421 -24.62 -21.99 -36.22
N GLY A 422 -24.58 -21.29 -35.09
CA GLY A 422 -24.71 -21.87 -33.75
C GLY A 422 -23.42 -22.46 -33.20
N ASN A 423 -22.26 -22.20 -33.79
CA ASN A 423 -20.98 -22.64 -33.23
C ASN A 423 -20.53 -21.67 -32.14
N GLU A 424 -20.02 -22.19 -31.03
CA GLU A 424 -19.47 -21.36 -29.95
C GLU A 424 -18.33 -20.46 -30.43
N ARG A 425 -18.29 -19.25 -29.87
CA ARG A 425 -17.26 -18.24 -30.10
C ARG A 425 -16.81 -17.67 -28.75
N LEU A 426 -15.50 -17.51 -28.55
CA LEU A 426 -14.97 -16.87 -27.36
C LEU A 426 -14.66 -15.39 -27.66
N ARG A 427 -15.27 -14.49 -26.89
CA ARG A 427 -15.02 -13.05 -26.97
C ARG A 427 -13.65 -12.70 -26.39
N GLY A 428 -12.84 -12.02 -27.19
CA GLY A 428 -11.68 -11.25 -26.74
C GLY A 428 -12.01 -9.77 -26.78
N GLN A 429 -11.93 -9.07 -25.65
CA GLN A 429 -12.25 -7.65 -25.56
C GLN A 429 -11.43 -6.95 -24.47
N CYS A 430 -10.79 -5.82 -24.79
CA CYS A 430 -10.13 -5.00 -23.79
C CYS A 430 -11.15 -4.28 -22.89
N HIS A 431 -10.72 -3.76 -21.75
CA HIS A 431 -11.64 -3.14 -20.78
C HIS A 431 -12.51 -2.02 -21.40
N CYS A 432 -11.91 -1.12 -22.20
CA CYS A 432 -12.68 -0.02 -22.79
C CYS A 432 -13.51 -0.41 -24.02
N GLY A 433 -13.51 -1.68 -24.45
CA GLY A 433 -14.21 -2.15 -25.65
C GLY A 433 -13.61 -1.67 -26.98
N GLY A 434 -12.53 -0.88 -26.95
CA GLY A 434 -11.91 -0.32 -28.16
C GLY A 434 -11.18 -1.35 -29.02
N VAL A 435 -10.90 -2.53 -28.47
CA VAL A 435 -10.46 -3.73 -29.20
C VAL A 435 -11.42 -4.84 -28.79
N SER A 436 -12.12 -5.42 -29.76
CA SER A 436 -13.07 -6.51 -29.56
C SER A 436 -13.09 -7.42 -30.78
N PHE A 437 -13.06 -8.73 -30.55
CA PHE A 437 -13.10 -9.77 -31.58
C PHE A 437 -13.65 -11.06 -30.98
N THR A 438 -13.98 -12.04 -31.82
CA THR A 438 -14.29 -13.41 -31.35
C THR A 438 -13.36 -14.44 -31.98
N VAL A 439 -13.21 -15.58 -31.31
CA VAL A 439 -12.35 -16.69 -31.76
C VAL A 439 -13.15 -18.00 -31.85
N PRO A 440 -12.95 -18.81 -32.89
CA PRO A 440 -13.61 -20.11 -33.02
C PRO A 440 -12.94 -21.18 -32.15
N ARG A 441 -13.64 -22.30 -31.99
CA ARG A 441 -13.02 -23.57 -31.59
C ARG A 441 -12.02 -24.05 -32.66
N PRO A 442 -10.96 -24.78 -32.29
CA PRO A 442 -10.04 -25.38 -33.25
C PRO A 442 -10.67 -26.53 -34.06
N THR A 443 -11.85 -27.01 -33.70
CA THR A 443 -12.54 -28.11 -34.40
C THR A 443 -13.14 -27.73 -35.74
N ILE A 444 -13.11 -26.45 -36.12
CA ILE A 444 -13.64 -26.03 -37.42
C ILE A 444 -12.80 -26.61 -38.59
N PRO A 445 -13.43 -26.89 -39.75
CA PRO A 445 -12.72 -27.48 -40.90
C PRO A 445 -11.49 -26.69 -41.33
N ALA A 446 -11.57 -25.35 -41.31
CA ALA A 446 -10.47 -24.46 -41.67
C ALA A 446 -9.17 -24.70 -40.88
N VAL A 447 -9.27 -25.24 -39.66
CA VAL A 447 -8.11 -25.60 -38.82
C VAL A 447 -7.76 -27.07 -38.96
N GLN A 448 -8.77 -27.96 -38.97
CA GLN A 448 -8.55 -29.41 -38.98
C GLN A 448 -7.97 -29.92 -40.31
N ASP A 449 -8.34 -29.27 -41.41
CA ASP A 449 -7.91 -29.64 -42.77
C ASP A 449 -6.57 -28.99 -43.17
N ASP A 450 -6.05 -28.05 -42.36
CA ASP A 450 -4.76 -27.40 -42.58
C ASP A 450 -3.68 -27.97 -41.62
N PRO A 451 -2.68 -28.72 -42.13
CA PRO A 451 -1.65 -29.34 -41.29
C PRO A 451 -0.75 -28.35 -40.52
N TYR A 452 -0.64 -27.09 -40.97
CA TYR A 452 0.12 -26.07 -40.27
C TYR A 452 -0.70 -25.49 -39.12
N LEU A 453 -1.96 -25.10 -39.37
CA LEU A 453 -2.85 -24.53 -38.34
C LEU A 453 -3.18 -25.53 -37.24
N ARG A 454 -3.38 -26.81 -37.60
CA ARG A 454 -3.71 -27.88 -36.66
C ARG A 454 -2.68 -28.08 -35.55
N LYS A 455 -1.41 -27.72 -35.76
CA LYS A 455 -0.34 -27.83 -34.75
C LYS A 455 -0.53 -26.90 -33.56
N TRP A 456 -1.33 -25.85 -33.72
CA TRP A 456 -1.60 -24.84 -32.69
C TRP A 456 -2.83 -25.18 -31.85
N ALA A 457 -3.59 -26.21 -32.24
CA ALA A 457 -4.61 -26.82 -31.40
C ALA A 457 -3.96 -27.69 -30.32
N SER A 458 -4.64 -27.85 -29.18
CA SER A 458 -4.13 -28.63 -28.07
C SER A 458 -3.92 -30.10 -28.45
N PRO A 459 -2.77 -30.70 -28.08
CA PRO A 459 -2.54 -32.13 -28.28
C PRO A 459 -3.29 -33.00 -27.26
N LEU A 460 -3.86 -32.40 -26.21
CA LEU A 460 -4.57 -33.10 -25.14
C LEU A 460 -6.09 -33.03 -25.30
N ASP A 461 -6.60 -31.98 -25.92
CA ASP A 461 -8.04 -31.79 -26.18
C ASP A 461 -8.26 -31.08 -27.52
N PRO A 462 -8.79 -31.77 -28.55
CA PRO A 462 -8.98 -31.18 -29.88
C PRO A 462 -9.99 -30.03 -29.92
N ASN A 463 -10.72 -29.76 -28.83
CA ASN A 463 -11.64 -28.62 -28.72
C ASN A 463 -10.99 -27.34 -28.17
N LYS A 464 -9.70 -27.39 -27.80
CA LYS A 464 -9.01 -26.32 -27.08
C LYS A 464 -7.77 -25.83 -27.82
N TRP A 465 -7.49 -24.54 -27.67
CA TRP A 465 -6.24 -23.93 -28.11
C TRP A 465 -5.15 -24.13 -27.05
N ILE A 466 -3.90 -23.92 -27.44
CA ILE A 466 -2.75 -24.00 -26.53
C ILE A 466 -2.57 -22.68 -25.77
N ALA A 467 -2.30 -22.76 -24.47
CA ALA A 467 -1.92 -21.62 -23.63
C ALA A 467 -0.60 -21.85 -22.88
N CYS A 468 0.16 -20.78 -22.64
CA CYS A 468 1.34 -20.83 -21.78
C CYS A 468 1.57 -19.52 -21.01
N LEU A 469 2.37 -19.60 -19.94
CA LEU A 469 2.95 -18.43 -19.26
C LEU A 469 4.35 -18.14 -19.80
N ASP A 470 4.62 -16.87 -20.09
CA ASP A 470 5.92 -16.36 -20.54
C ASP A 470 6.48 -15.36 -19.52
N VAL A 471 7.75 -15.58 -19.16
CA VAL A 471 8.50 -14.79 -18.18
C VAL A 471 9.76 -14.17 -18.82
N CYS A 472 9.82 -14.04 -20.14
CA CYS A 472 10.94 -13.39 -20.82
C CYS A 472 11.02 -11.89 -20.52
N ASP A 473 12.24 -11.34 -20.58
CA ASP A 473 12.48 -9.91 -20.34
C ASP A 473 11.75 -9.01 -21.32
N ASP A 474 11.61 -9.42 -22.59
CA ASP A 474 10.94 -8.61 -23.60
C ASP A 474 9.46 -8.44 -23.28
N CYS A 475 8.75 -9.53 -22.98
CA CYS A 475 7.36 -9.47 -22.54
C CYS A 475 7.24 -8.72 -21.22
N ARG A 476 8.11 -9.01 -20.24
CA ARG A 476 8.12 -8.32 -18.95
C ARG A 476 8.20 -6.80 -19.09
N LEU A 477 9.17 -6.31 -19.87
CA LEU A 477 9.41 -4.88 -20.06
C LEU A 477 8.40 -4.21 -21.00
N VAL A 478 7.81 -4.96 -21.93
CA VAL A 478 6.76 -4.44 -22.81
C VAL A 478 5.42 -4.34 -22.10
N ASP A 479 5.11 -5.29 -21.22
CA ASP A 479 3.79 -5.38 -20.59
C ASP A 479 3.76 -4.69 -19.22
N GLY A 480 4.92 -4.57 -18.56
CA GLY A 480 5.00 -4.05 -17.19
C GLY A 480 4.48 -5.05 -16.15
N THR A 481 4.65 -6.35 -16.41
CA THR A 481 4.26 -7.46 -15.52
C THR A 481 5.35 -8.54 -15.51
N HIS A 482 5.55 -9.25 -14.40
CA HIS A 482 6.55 -10.34 -14.29
C HIS A 482 6.24 -11.54 -15.18
N VAL A 483 4.97 -11.71 -15.54
CA VAL A 483 4.49 -12.82 -16.36
C VAL A 483 3.32 -12.37 -17.23
N ILE A 484 3.26 -12.89 -18.44
CA ILE A 484 2.11 -12.77 -19.33
C ILE A 484 1.63 -14.15 -19.79
N ALA A 485 0.33 -14.27 -20.03
CA ALA A 485 -0.30 -15.48 -20.53
C ALA A 485 -0.68 -15.32 -22.01
N TRP A 486 -0.22 -16.23 -22.85
CA TRP A 486 -0.45 -16.23 -24.31
C TRP A 486 -1.24 -17.46 -24.75
N THR A 487 -2.15 -17.27 -25.71
CA THR A 487 -2.69 -18.33 -26.56
C THR A 487 -2.32 -18.06 -28.01
N PHE A 488 -2.24 -19.09 -28.84
CA PHE A 488 -1.78 -18.98 -30.23
C PHE A 488 -2.94 -19.21 -31.18
N LEU A 489 -3.25 -18.22 -32.02
CA LEU A 489 -4.46 -18.23 -32.83
C LEU A 489 -4.19 -17.84 -34.29
N PRO A 490 -4.90 -18.45 -35.26
CA PRO A 490 -4.82 -18.01 -36.65
C PRO A 490 -5.49 -16.65 -36.83
N ALA A 491 -4.73 -15.64 -37.23
CA ALA A 491 -5.17 -14.25 -37.32
C ALA A 491 -6.37 -14.08 -38.28
N ALA A 492 -6.37 -14.83 -39.37
CA ALA A 492 -7.43 -14.84 -40.37
C ALA A 492 -8.78 -15.41 -39.88
N LEU A 493 -8.79 -16.14 -38.76
CA LEU A 493 -9.99 -16.78 -38.20
C LEU A 493 -10.61 -16.00 -37.03
N LEU A 494 -9.95 -14.93 -36.59
CA LEU A 494 -10.54 -13.94 -35.69
C LEU A 494 -11.71 -13.26 -36.43
N ASP A 495 -12.72 -12.80 -35.69
CA ASP A 495 -13.82 -12.03 -36.26
C ASP A 495 -13.96 -10.68 -35.54
N PRO A 496 -13.66 -9.55 -36.20
CA PRO A 496 -13.18 -9.46 -37.59
C PRO A 496 -11.76 -10.06 -37.77
N PRO A 497 -11.37 -10.48 -38.99
CA PRO A 497 -10.03 -11.01 -39.24
C PRO A 497 -8.94 -9.98 -38.94
N LEU A 498 -7.87 -10.43 -38.28
CA LEU A 498 -6.67 -9.61 -38.04
C LEU A 498 -5.71 -9.80 -39.20
N LYS A 499 -5.28 -8.69 -39.81
CA LYS A 499 -4.32 -8.75 -40.92
C LYS A 499 -2.90 -9.01 -40.42
N PRO A 500 -1.99 -9.52 -41.27
CA PRO A 500 -0.60 -9.75 -40.87
C PRO A 500 0.13 -8.52 -40.34
N ASP A 501 -0.25 -7.31 -40.77
CA ASP A 501 0.27 -6.03 -40.25
C ASP A 501 -0.35 -5.59 -38.92
N LEU A 502 -1.19 -6.45 -38.32
CA LEU A 502 -1.98 -6.23 -37.11
C LEU A 502 -3.01 -5.10 -37.23
N SER A 503 -3.30 -4.63 -38.44
CA SER A 503 -4.45 -3.76 -38.67
C SER A 503 -5.75 -4.58 -38.66
N GLY A 504 -6.82 -4.00 -38.12
CA GLY A 504 -8.15 -4.64 -38.10
C GLY A 504 -8.92 -4.46 -36.80
N PHE A 505 -8.25 -4.13 -35.69
CA PHE A 505 -8.88 -3.94 -34.39
C PHE A 505 -8.92 -2.46 -33.97
N GLY A 506 -10.14 -1.91 -33.87
CA GLY A 506 -10.45 -0.51 -33.54
C GLY A 506 -9.30 0.38 -33.06
N THR A 507 -9.07 0.42 -31.75
CA THR A 507 -8.09 1.31 -31.08
C THR A 507 -6.70 0.71 -30.94
N LEU A 508 -6.40 -0.41 -31.61
CA LEU A 508 -5.12 -1.09 -31.48
C LEU A 508 -3.98 -0.20 -32.01
N LYS A 509 -2.98 0.03 -31.17
CA LYS A 509 -1.70 0.63 -31.56
C LYS A 509 -0.69 -0.49 -31.77
N VAL A 510 0.03 -0.43 -32.88
CA VAL A 510 1.00 -1.44 -33.30
C VAL A 510 2.37 -0.80 -33.41
N TYR A 511 3.40 -1.52 -32.98
CA TYR A 511 4.79 -1.10 -33.14
C TYR A 511 5.69 -2.32 -33.36
N ASN A 512 6.88 -2.08 -33.92
CA ASN A 512 7.91 -3.10 -34.07
C ASN A 512 8.76 -3.11 -32.80
N SER A 513 8.78 -4.22 -32.06
CA SER A 513 9.63 -4.35 -30.86
C SER A 513 11.05 -4.81 -31.20
N SER A 514 11.21 -5.57 -32.28
CA SER A 514 12.50 -6.02 -32.83
C SER A 514 12.33 -6.41 -34.30
N GLU A 515 13.40 -6.82 -34.97
CA GLU A 515 13.36 -7.26 -36.36
C GLU A 515 12.38 -8.44 -36.54
N GLY A 516 11.40 -8.27 -37.42
CA GLY A 516 10.37 -9.27 -37.70
C GLY A 516 9.36 -9.50 -36.57
N VAL A 517 9.34 -8.66 -35.53
CA VAL A 517 8.42 -8.78 -34.39
C VAL A 517 7.56 -7.52 -34.24
N ARG A 518 6.25 -7.75 -34.22
CA ARG A 518 5.23 -6.71 -34.04
C ARG A 518 4.42 -6.98 -32.78
N ARG A 519 4.09 -5.92 -32.05
CA ARG A 519 3.27 -6.00 -30.83
C ARG A 519 2.14 -4.99 -30.89
N GLY A 520 1.00 -5.34 -30.30
CA GLY A 520 -0.22 -4.56 -30.31
C GLY A 520 -0.83 -4.42 -28.92
N PHE A 521 -1.19 -3.18 -28.56
CA PHE A 521 -1.91 -2.85 -27.33
C PHE A 521 -3.07 -1.88 -27.63
N CYS A 522 -4.10 -1.86 -26.80
CA CYS A 522 -5.18 -0.90 -26.93
C CYS A 522 -4.68 0.52 -26.62
N GLY A 523 -4.72 1.42 -27.59
CA GLY A 523 -4.25 2.80 -27.43
C GLY A 523 -5.07 3.66 -26.46
N THR A 524 -6.25 3.18 -26.05
CA THR A 524 -7.13 3.86 -25.09
C THR A 524 -6.89 3.39 -23.65
N CYS A 525 -6.94 2.08 -23.40
CA CYS A 525 -6.84 1.53 -22.03
C CYS A 525 -5.51 0.85 -21.70
N GLY A 526 -4.59 0.74 -22.66
CA GLY A 526 -3.27 0.15 -22.46
C GLY A 526 -3.25 -1.37 -22.41
N ALA A 527 -4.38 -2.06 -22.61
CA ALA A 527 -4.40 -3.52 -22.57
C ALA A 527 -3.46 -4.13 -23.62
N THR A 528 -2.53 -4.98 -23.22
CA THR A 528 -1.77 -5.83 -24.14
C THR A 528 -2.74 -6.76 -24.86
N VAL A 529 -2.63 -6.86 -26.19
CA VAL A 529 -3.55 -7.66 -27.00
C VAL A 529 -2.83 -8.75 -27.77
N VAL A 530 -1.79 -8.39 -28.53
CA VAL A 530 -1.26 -9.27 -29.56
C VAL A 530 0.25 -9.15 -29.73
N PHE A 531 0.89 -10.28 -30.01
CA PHE A 531 2.26 -10.38 -30.50
C PHE A 531 2.27 -11.17 -31.82
N ALA A 532 3.10 -10.75 -32.77
CA ALA A 532 3.29 -11.41 -34.04
C ALA A 532 4.77 -11.47 -34.41
N TYR A 533 5.16 -12.61 -34.96
CA TYR A 533 6.52 -12.89 -35.40
C TYR A 533 6.48 -13.40 -36.84
N ASP A 534 7.29 -12.81 -37.72
CA ASP A 534 7.29 -13.13 -39.15
C ASP A 534 7.62 -14.60 -39.44
N GLY A 535 8.37 -15.27 -38.56
CA GLY A 535 8.64 -16.71 -38.65
C GLY A 535 7.40 -17.61 -38.47
N ARG A 536 6.27 -17.06 -38.00
CA ARG A 536 4.98 -17.74 -37.84
C ARG A 536 3.94 -17.32 -38.90
N ILE A 537 4.40 -16.75 -40.02
CA ILE A 537 3.54 -16.31 -41.12
C ILE A 537 4.01 -16.96 -42.43
N PRO A 538 3.72 -18.25 -42.67
CA PRO A 538 4.03 -18.88 -43.95
C PRO A 538 3.26 -18.23 -45.10
N THR A 539 1.99 -17.89 -44.84
CA THR A 539 1.07 -17.17 -45.72
C THR A 539 0.15 -16.31 -44.86
N ASP A 540 -0.54 -15.32 -45.44
CA ASP A 540 -1.50 -14.47 -44.74
C ASP A 540 -2.63 -15.29 -44.07
N GLN A 541 -3.09 -16.35 -44.72
CA GLN A 541 -4.14 -17.25 -44.21
C GLN A 541 -3.64 -18.16 -43.08
N GLN A 542 -2.33 -18.39 -43.02
CA GLN A 542 -1.68 -19.21 -42.01
C GLN A 542 -0.96 -18.38 -40.94
N ALA A 543 -1.16 -17.06 -40.91
CA ALA A 543 -0.53 -16.20 -39.91
C ALA A 543 -0.99 -16.58 -38.49
N ILE A 544 -0.05 -17.01 -37.65
CA ILE A 544 -0.31 -17.27 -36.23
C ILE A 544 0.14 -16.08 -35.40
N VAL A 545 -0.74 -15.64 -34.52
CA VAL A 545 -0.49 -14.56 -33.56
C VAL A 545 -0.72 -15.05 -32.14
N ASP A 546 0.02 -14.45 -31.22
CA ASP A 546 -0.07 -14.72 -29.80
C ASP A 546 -1.05 -13.69 -29.22
N ILE A 547 -2.18 -14.14 -28.69
CA ILE A 547 -3.21 -13.30 -28.09
C ILE A 547 -3.12 -13.37 -26.57
N ALA A 548 -3.08 -12.20 -25.93
CA ALA A 548 -2.98 -12.09 -24.48
C ALA A 548 -4.27 -12.63 -23.84
N ILE A 549 -4.16 -13.66 -23.00
CA ILE A 549 -5.34 -14.36 -22.44
C ILE A 549 -6.20 -13.42 -21.57
N GLY A 550 -5.59 -12.40 -20.95
CA GLY A 550 -6.30 -11.42 -20.12
C GLY A 550 -7.36 -10.58 -20.86
N VAL A 551 -7.39 -10.58 -22.20
CA VAL A 551 -8.49 -9.94 -22.95
C VAL A 551 -9.69 -10.85 -23.15
N PHE A 552 -9.60 -12.16 -22.91
CA PHE A 552 -10.76 -13.03 -23.06
C PHE A 552 -11.85 -12.75 -22.03
N ARG A 553 -13.08 -13.02 -22.42
CA ARG A 553 -14.30 -12.89 -21.64
C ARG A 553 -14.98 -14.26 -21.59
N ALA A 554 -14.26 -15.25 -21.05
CA ALA A 554 -14.78 -16.59 -20.90
C ALA A 554 -15.77 -16.64 -19.71
N PRO A 555 -16.96 -17.23 -19.86
CA PRO A 555 -17.94 -17.34 -18.78
C PRO A 555 -17.41 -18.05 -17.53
N GLU A 556 -16.48 -19.00 -17.70
CA GLU A 556 -15.89 -19.79 -16.62
C GLU A 556 -14.76 -19.09 -15.85
N GLY A 557 -14.27 -17.93 -16.31
CA GLY A 557 -13.21 -17.19 -15.63
C GLY A 557 -12.00 -16.85 -16.49
N VAL A 558 -11.07 -16.10 -15.89
CA VAL A 558 -9.88 -15.55 -16.58
C VAL A 558 -8.90 -16.59 -17.12
N LEU A 559 -8.94 -17.83 -16.62
CA LEU A 559 -8.10 -18.91 -17.13
C LEU A 559 -8.65 -19.53 -18.43
N ALA A 560 -9.90 -19.25 -18.80
CA ALA A 560 -10.60 -19.76 -19.98
C ALA A 560 -10.40 -21.28 -20.18
N GLU A 561 -10.51 -22.05 -19.10
CA GLU A 561 -10.17 -23.48 -19.05
C GLU A 561 -11.01 -24.33 -20.02
N ASN A 562 -12.21 -23.86 -20.41
CA ASN A 562 -13.02 -24.58 -21.40
C ASN A 562 -12.47 -24.40 -22.82
N TRP A 563 -11.68 -23.35 -23.06
CA TRP A 563 -11.15 -22.99 -24.37
C TRP A 563 -9.66 -23.27 -24.53
N LEU A 564 -8.92 -23.34 -23.43
CA LEU A 564 -7.46 -23.38 -23.41
C LEU A 564 -6.93 -24.62 -22.69
N THR A 565 -5.90 -25.23 -23.26
CA THR A 565 -5.05 -26.20 -22.59
C THR A 565 -3.76 -25.52 -22.18
N TRP A 566 -3.58 -25.35 -20.88
CA TRP A 566 -2.39 -24.73 -20.30
C TRP A 566 -1.21 -25.70 -20.31
N ARG A 567 -0.06 -25.26 -20.84
CA ARG A 567 1.23 -25.93 -20.66
C ARG A 567 1.72 -25.73 -19.23
N SER A 568 1.21 -26.56 -18.32
CA SER A 568 1.44 -26.41 -16.88
C SER A 568 2.77 -26.97 -16.40
N GLY A 569 3.42 -27.85 -17.17
CA GLY A 569 4.71 -28.45 -16.83
C GLY A 569 5.92 -27.52 -17.07
N GLN A 570 5.76 -26.47 -17.89
CA GLN A 570 6.89 -25.60 -18.25
C GLN A 570 6.45 -24.16 -18.60
N LEU A 571 7.16 -23.19 -18.01
CA LEU A 571 7.11 -21.78 -18.41
C LEU A 571 7.84 -21.55 -19.74
N ALA A 572 7.41 -20.59 -20.56
CA ALA A 572 8.22 -20.09 -21.66
C ALA A 572 9.37 -19.22 -21.11
N TRP A 573 10.58 -19.41 -21.66
CA TRP A 573 11.80 -18.66 -21.30
C TRP A 573 12.15 -18.60 -19.80
N PRO A 574 12.14 -19.73 -19.06
CA PRO A 574 12.33 -19.73 -17.61
C PRO A 574 13.70 -19.16 -17.20
N SER A 575 14.76 -19.41 -17.97
CA SER A 575 16.09 -18.86 -17.69
C SER A 575 16.14 -17.32 -17.73
N SER A 576 15.27 -16.68 -18.52
CA SER A 576 15.16 -15.22 -18.52
C SER A 576 14.47 -14.73 -17.25
N GLY A 577 13.36 -15.37 -16.87
CA GLY A 577 12.64 -15.04 -15.63
C GLY A 577 13.51 -15.28 -14.39
N GLU A 578 14.21 -16.41 -14.32
CA GLU A 578 15.10 -16.76 -13.20
C GLU A 578 16.25 -15.78 -13.03
N ARG A 579 16.74 -15.18 -14.13
CA ARG A 579 17.77 -14.13 -14.09
C ARG A 579 17.24 -12.82 -13.51
N TYR A 580 15.98 -12.49 -13.78
CA TYR A 580 15.37 -11.26 -13.29
C TYR A 580 14.85 -11.40 -11.86
N ASP A 581 14.05 -12.45 -11.59
CA ASP A 581 13.51 -12.79 -10.28
C ASP A 581 13.46 -14.32 -10.12
N LEU A 582 14.50 -14.83 -9.45
CA LEU A 582 14.70 -16.26 -9.24
C LEU A 582 13.58 -16.90 -8.44
N GLU A 583 13.19 -16.26 -7.33
CA GLU A 583 12.25 -16.84 -6.37
C GLU A 583 10.83 -16.81 -6.91
N PHE A 584 10.44 -15.72 -7.58
CA PHE A 584 9.16 -15.66 -8.31
C PHE A 584 9.07 -16.73 -9.39
N THR A 585 10.11 -16.85 -10.23
CA THR A 585 10.05 -17.74 -11.40
C THR A 585 10.02 -19.21 -10.99
N LYS A 586 10.80 -19.60 -9.98
CA LYS A 586 10.75 -20.95 -9.39
C LYS A 586 9.38 -21.25 -8.82
N ALA A 587 8.86 -20.34 -7.99
CA ALA A 587 7.56 -20.52 -7.34
C ALA A 587 6.42 -20.62 -8.35
N LEU A 588 6.45 -19.80 -9.41
CA LEU A 588 5.44 -19.84 -10.48
C LEU A 588 5.51 -21.17 -11.25
N LYS A 589 6.71 -21.65 -11.57
CA LYS A 589 6.91 -22.94 -12.25
C LYS A 589 6.37 -24.10 -11.42
N GLU A 590 6.72 -24.14 -10.14
CA GLU A 590 6.29 -25.19 -9.21
C GLU A 590 4.77 -25.14 -8.96
N GLY A 591 4.24 -23.94 -8.72
CA GLY A 591 2.83 -23.75 -8.43
C GLY A 591 1.93 -24.02 -9.64
N LEU A 592 2.36 -23.63 -10.86
CA LEU A 592 1.65 -23.96 -12.10
C LEU A 592 1.64 -25.48 -12.35
N ALA A 593 2.77 -26.16 -12.19
CA ALA A 593 2.85 -27.62 -12.35
C ALA A 593 1.97 -28.34 -11.32
N ALA A 594 2.01 -27.89 -10.06
CA ALA A 594 1.17 -28.43 -9.00
C ALA A 594 -0.33 -28.17 -9.27
N TRP A 595 -0.69 -26.99 -9.79
CA TRP A 595 -2.05 -26.69 -10.23
C TRP A 595 -2.50 -27.64 -11.35
N GLY A 596 -1.66 -27.86 -12.36
CA GLY A 596 -1.95 -28.80 -13.46
C GLY A 596 -2.17 -30.23 -12.95
N MET A 597 -1.31 -30.71 -12.06
CA MET A 597 -1.49 -32.01 -11.40
C MET A 597 -2.81 -32.10 -10.62
N ARG A 598 -3.17 -31.06 -9.85
CA ARG A 598 -4.42 -31.04 -9.06
C ARG A 598 -5.67 -31.00 -9.94
N LYS A 599 -5.65 -30.22 -11.02
CA LYS A 599 -6.83 -29.98 -11.86
C LYS A 599 -7.01 -31.00 -12.97
N HIS A 600 -5.92 -31.49 -13.55
CA HIS A 600 -5.96 -32.33 -14.75
C HIS A 600 -5.27 -33.68 -14.57
N GLY A 601 -4.69 -33.95 -13.38
CA GLY A 601 -3.93 -35.17 -13.12
C GLY A 601 -2.55 -35.20 -13.79
N VAL A 602 -2.17 -34.14 -14.51
CA VAL A 602 -0.90 -34.04 -15.24
C VAL A 602 -0.38 -32.60 -15.28
N ALA A 603 0.92 -32.42 -15.07
CA ALA A 603 1.63 -31.19 -15.41
C ALA A 603 1.98 -31.26 -16.91
N ALA A 604 1.09 -30.76 -17.75
CA ALA A 604 1.17 -30.91 -19.19
C ALA A 604 2.37 -30.15 -19.76
N ASP A 605 3.25 -30.86 -20.46
CA ASP A 605 4.35 -30.28 -21.21
C ASP A 605 4.27 -30.73 -22.67
N PHE A 606 4.30 -29.75 -23.57
CA PHE A 606 4.24 -29.98 -25.00
C PHE A 606 4.94 -28.84 -25.73
N LYS A 607 5.45 -29.15 -26.93
CA LYS A 607 6.16 -28.19 -27.76
C LYS A 607 5.21 -27.11 -28.25
N ILE A 608 5.67 -25.87 -28.19
CA ILE A 608 5.04 -24.70 -28.81
C ILE A 608 6.08 -24.18 -29.81
N ASP A 609 5.70 -24.13 -31.09
CA ASP A 609 6.62 -23.91 -32.22
C ASP A 609 7.08 -22.44 -32.37
#